data_AF-A0A9P3IHV2-F1
#
_entry.id   AF-A0A9P3IHV2-F1
#
_cell.length_a   1.000
_cell.length_b   1.000
_cell.length_c   1.000
_cell.angle_alpha   90.00
_cell.angle_beta   90.00
_cell.angle_gamma   90.00
#
_symmetry.space_group_name_H-M   'P 1'
#
loop_
_entity.id
_entity.type
_entity.pdbx_description
1 polymer ?
#
loop_
_entity_poly.entity_id
_entity_poly.type
_entity_poly.pdbx_seq_one_letter_code
_entity_poly.pdbx_strand_id
1 'polypeptide(L)'
;LVVLVSGYHHVEMHPSSWKYLGFQFEGAYYSFRSLPFGLATAPFVFTQLIKQLAKRWRASGLRVVPYVDDLLFLCNSHTHARSACATVTQDLKAAGFVINEKKSHLHPTRLIHFLGLEL
;
A
#
# COMPACT_ATOMS: atom_id res chain seq x y z
N LEU A 1 -12.04 -2.09 -1.15
CA LEU A 1 -11.00 -1.16 -0.63
C LEU A 1 -9.97 -2.01 0.08
N VAL A 2 -8.70 -1.95 -0.30
CA VAL A 2 -7.61 -2.64 0.39
C VAL A 2 -6.70 -1.59 1.00
N VAL A 3 -6.47 -1.68 2.30
CA VAL A 3 -5.64 -0.75 3.07
C VAL A 3 -4.39 -1.50 3.55
N LEU A 4 -3.20 -0.93 3.38
CA LEU A 4 -1.96 -1.54 3.86
C LEU A 4 -1.66 -1.14 5.32
N VAL A 5 -1.00 -2.02 6.07
CA VAL A 5 -0.50 -1.68 7.42
C VAL A 5 0.77 -0.86 7.27
N SER A 6 0.86 0.31 7.91
CA SER A 6 2.11 1.09 8.02
C SER A 6 2.91 1.16 6.70
N GLY A 7 2.24 1.53 5.60
CA GLY A 7 2.71 1.30 4.22
C GLY A 7 4.21 1.53 3.99
N TYR A 8 4.72 2.71 4.34
CA TYR A 8 6.14 3.07 4.12
C TYR A 8 7.13 2.11 4.79
N HIS A 9 6.81 1.60 5.98
CA HIS A 9 7.73 0.74 6.73
C HIS A 9 7.97 -0.63 6.09
N HIS A 10 7.22 -1.01 5.05
CA HIS A 10 7.51 -2.20 4.23
C HIS A 10 8.69 -2.00 3.28
N VAL A 11 9.12 -0.76 3.05
CA VAL A 11 10.20 -0.44 2.10
C VAL A 11 11.50 -0.28 2.86
N GLU A 12 12.46 -1.16 2.61
CA GLU A 12 13.78 -1.05 3.21
C GLU A 12 14.60 0.09 2.58
N MET A 13 15.37 0.77 3.43
CA MET A 13 16.32 1.79 3.01
C MET A 13 17.67 1.16 2.77
N HIS A 14 18.28 1.48 1.63
CA HIS A 14 19.64 1.03 1.33
C HIS A 14 20.63 1.48 2.42
N PRO A 15 21.59 0.64 2.85
CA PRO A 15 22.51 0.97 3.95
C PRO A 15 23.28 2.28 3.78
N SER A 16 23.60 2.68 2.55
CA SER A 16 24.26 3.97 2.27
C SER A 16 23.43 5.20 2.68
N SER A 17 22.11 5.04 2.79
CA SER A 17 21.17 6.09 3.15
C SER A 17 20.97 6.24 4.66
N TRP A 18 21.29 5.22 5.46
CA TRP A 18 21.01 5.20 6.91
C TRP A 18 21.65 6.39 7.65
N LYS A 19 22.82 6.86 7.22
CA LYS A 19 23.49 8.04 7.81
C LYS A 19 22.68 9.34 7.71
N TYR A 20 21.73 9.43 6.77
CA TYR A 20 20.85 10.59 6.59
C TYR A 20 19.51 10.46 7.31
N LEU A 21 19.21 9.28 7.85
CA LEU A 21 17.94 8.95 8.50
C LEU A 21 18.11 8.74 10.01
N GLY A 22 19.15 9.35 10.59
CA GLY A 22 19.50 9.21 11.99
C GLY A 22 18.77 10.20 12.89
N PHE A 23 18.55 9.79 14.14
CA PHE A 23 18.08 10.65 15.22
C PHE A 23 18.71 10.22 16.55
N GLN A 24 18.72 11.12 17.54
CA GLN A 24 19.20 10.83 18.89
C GLN A 24 18.02 10.75 19.85
N PHE A 25 18.04 9.74 20.73
CA PHE A 25 17.08 9.60 21.81
C PHE A 25 17.80 9.08 23.06
N GLU A 26 17.63 9.77 24.21
CA GLU A 26 18.23 9.40 25.50
C GLU A 26 19.74 9.13 25.44
N GLY A 27 20.48 9.93 24.65
CA GLY A 27 21.93 9.80 24.49
C GLY A 27 22.37 8.70 23.52
N ALA A 28 21.46 7.86 23.02
CA ALA A 28 21.72 6.85 22.01
C ALA A 28 21.35 7.34 20.60
N TYR A 29 22.12 6.91 19.59
CA TYR A 29 21.86 7.21 18.18
C TYR A 29 21.14 6.04 17.52
N TYR A 30 20.07 6.37 16.80
CA TYR A 30 19.26 5.44 16.03
C TYR A 30 19.23 5.88 14.57
N SER A 31 18.91 4.96 13.67
CA SER A 31 18.67 5.27 12.26
C SER A 31 17.57 4.37 11.72
N PHE A 32 16.70 4.95 10.89
CA PHE A 32 15.67 4.19 10.22
C PHE A 32 16.24 3.27 9.15
N ARG A 33 15.91 1.98 9.24
CA ARG A 33 16.23 0.95 8.24
C ARG A 33 15.14 0.77 7.20
N SER A 34 13.94 1.25 7.48
CA SER A 34 12.83 1.32 6.54
C SER A 34 12.48 2.77 6.21
N LEU A 35 11.72 2.99 5.15
CA LEU A 35 11.34 4.30 4.67
C LEU A 35 10.52 5.03 5.77
N PRO A 36 11.06 6.10 6.36
CA PRO A 36 10.45 6.70 7.54
C PRO A 36 9.34 7.68 7.16
N PHE A 37 8.38 7.83 8.08
CA PHE A 37 7.46 8.96 8.04
C PHE A 37 8.22 10.30 8.18
N GLY A 38 7.70 11.34 7.53
CA GLY A 38 8.32 12.67 7.53
C GLY A 38 9.40 12.87 6.47
N LEU A 39 9.88 11.80 5.81
CA LEU A 39 10.78 11.95 4.67
C LEU A 39 9.99 12.46 3.45
N ALA A 40 10.39 13.61 2.91
CA ALA A 40 9.69 14.26 1.80
C ALA A 40 9.54 13.38 0.55
N THR A 41 10.50 12.48 0.31
CA THR A 41 10.48 11.56 -0.85
C THR A 41 9.70 10.27 -0.60
N ALA A 42 9.31 9.97 0.65
CA ALA A 42 8.64 8.71 0.99
C ALA A 42 7.34 8.47 0.20
N PRO A 43 6.41 9.43 0.08
CA PRO A 43 5.19 9.23 -0.71
C PRO A 43 5.48 8.91 -2.18
N PHE A 44 6.48 9.58 -2.77
CA PHE A 44 6.88 9.35 -4.15
C PHE A 44 7.44 7.94 -4.34
N VAL A 45 8.41 7.54 -3.52
CA VAL A 45 9.03 6.21 -3.57
C VAL A 45 7.98 5.12 -3.42
N PHE A 46 7.11 5.24 -2.42
CA PHE A 46 6.05 4.26 -2.19
C PHE A 46 5.08 4.17 -3.37
N THR A 47 4.68 5.31 -3.92
CA THR A 47 3.79 5.36 -5.09
C THR A 47 4.42 4.69 -6.32
N GLN A 48 5.75 4.81 -6.52
CA GLN A 48 6.43 4.13 -7.64
C GLN A 48 6.39 2.60 -7.50
N LEU A 49 6.47 2.08 -6.27
CA LEU A 49 6.36 0.64 -6.00
C LEU A 49 4.93 0.15 -6.27
N ILE A 50 3.92 0.82 -5.69
CA ILE A 50 2.50 0.48 -5.88
C ILE A 50 2.10 0.56 -7.36
N LYS A 51 2.66 1.52 -8.12
CA LYS A 51 2.43 1.65 -9.57
C LYS A 51 2.78 0.38 -10.34
N GLN A 52 3.77 -0.40 -9.92
CA GLN A 52 4.14 -1.65 -10.61
C GLN A 52 3.05 -2.71 -10.46
N LEU A 53 2.52 -2.88 -9.25
CA LEU A 53 1.39 -3.77 -8.99
C LEU A 53 0.12 -3.28 -9.70
N ALA A 54 -0.14 -1.97 -9.66
CA ALA A 54 -1.27 -1.37 -10.35
C ALA A 54 -1.21 -1.61 -11.87
N LYS A 55 -0.01 -1.54 -12.48
CA LYS A 55 0.19 -1.86 -13.90
C LYS A 55 -0.18 -3.31 -14.21
N ARG A 56 0.25 -4.27 -13.37
CA ARG A 56 -0.11 -5.68 -13.50
C ARG A 56 -1.62 -5.90 -13.41
N TRP A 57 -2.28 -5.34 -12.40
CA TRP A 57 -3.74 -5.48 -12.22
C TRP A 57 -4.54 -4.84 -13.36
N ARG A 58 -4.11 -3.68 -13.85
CA ARG A 58 -4.73 -3.04 -15.02
C ARG A 58 -4.57 -3.86 -16.28
N ALA A 59 -3.39 -4.47 -16.48
CA ALA A 59 -3.16 -5.38 -17.60
C ALA A 59 -4.04 -6.63 -17.55
N SER A 60 -4.44 -7.07 -16.35
CA SER A 60 -5.41 -8.18 -16.16
C SER A 60 -6.88 -7.72 -16.18
N GLY A 61 -7.16 -6.47 -16.58
CA GLY A 61 -8.54 -5.95 -16.69
C GLY A 61 -9.15 -5.41 -15.39
N LEU A 62 -8.40 -5.33 -14.29
CA LEU A 62 -8.89 -4.73 -13.04
C LEU A 62 -8.78 -3.20 -13.09
N ARG A 63 -9.83 -2.52 -12.65
CA ARG A 63 -9.79 -1.06 -12.42
C ARG A 63 -9.34 -0.80 -11.00
N VAL A 64 -8.21 -0.11 -10.85
CA VAL A 64 -7.63 0.26 -9.56
C VAL A 64 -7.29 1.75 -9.50
N VAL A 65 -7.65 2.37 -8.38
CA VAL A 65 -7.31 3.73 -8.00
C VAL A 65 -6.43 3.65 -6.75
N PRO A 66 -5.09 3.67 -6.92
CA PRO A 66 -4.17 3.66 -5.80
C PRO A 66 -3.98 5.08 -5.24
N TYR A 67 -3.95 5.20 -3.92
CA TYR A 67 -3.55 6.40 -3.20
C TYR A 67 -2.71 6.00 -1.98
N VAL A 68 -1.39 6.11 -2.09
CA VAL A 68 -0.45 5.67 -1.06
C VAL A 68 -0.78 4.24 -0.59
N ASP A 69 -1.24 4.04 0.63
CA ASP A 69 -1.59 2.77 1.26
C ASP A 69 -3.05 2.33 1.04
N ASP A 70 -3.91 3.21 0.48
CA ASP A 70 -5.30 2.93 0.15
C ASP A 70 -5.46 2.54 -1.34
N LEU A 71 -5.96 1.34 -1.60
CA LEU A 71 -6.16 0.79 -2.94
C LEU A 71 -7.64 0.52 -3.19
N LEU A 72 -8.29 1.35 -4.01
CA LEU A 72 -9.68 1.15 -4.41
C LEU A 72 -9.75 0.33 -5.70
N PHE A 73 -10.53 -0.75 -5.68
CA PHE A 73 -10.80 -1.59 -6.84
C PHE A 73 -12.28 -1.52 -7.22
N LEU A 74 -12.56 -1.36 -8.51
CA LEU A 74 -13.92 -1.20 -9.05
C LEU A 74 -14.22 -2.31 -10.05
N CYS A 75 -15.22 -3.13 -9.75
CA CYS A 75 -15.62 -4.29 -10.56
C CYS A 75 -17.07 -4.16 -11.02
N ASN A 76 -17.40 -4.75 -12.17
CA ASN A 76 -18.75 -4.67 -12.76
C ASN A 76 -19.70 -5.79 -12.27
N SER A 77 -19.19 -6.79 -11.55
CA SER A 77 -20.00 -7.87 -11.00
C SER A 77 -19.45 -8.33 -9.65
N HIS A 78 -20.34 -8.89 -8.83
CA HIS A 78 -19.99 -9.44 -7.52
C HIS A 78 -18.99 -10.60 -7.64
N THR A 79 -19.17 -11.47 -8.63
CA THR A 79 -18.27 -12.61 -8.89
C THR A 79 -16.88 -12.14 -9.29
N HIS A 80 -16.78 -11.17 -10.19
CA HIS A 80 -15.51 -10.60 -10.60
C HIS A 80 -14.81 -9.88 -9.43
N ALA A 81 -15.56 -9.13 -8.62
CA ALA A 81 -15.02 -8.48 -7.43
C ALA A 81 -14.44 -9.49 -6.44
N ARG A 82 -15.13 -10.62 -6.21
CA ARG A 82 -14.65 -11.67 -5.31
C ARG A 82 -13.37 -12.31 -5.80
N SER A 83 -13.29 -12.63 -7.09
CA SER A 83 -12.06 -13.15 -7.72
C SER A 83 -10.92 -12.13 -7.66
N ALA A 84 -11.21 -10.86 -7.94
CA ALA A 84 -10.24 -9.77 -7.85
C ALA A 84 -9.67 -9.62 -6.44
N CYS A 85 -10.51 -9.69 -5.40
CA CYS A 85 -10.06 -9.65 -4.00
C CYS A 85 -9.05 -10.76 -3.69
N ALA A 86 -9.28 -11.99 -4.16
CA ALA A 86 -8.37 -13.10 -3.96
C ALA A 86 -7.02 -12.88 -4.66
N THR A 87 -7.05 -12.49 -5.94
CA THR A 87 -5.83 -12.20 -6.73
C THR A 87 -5.03 -11.05 -6.13
N VAL A 88 -5.67 -9.92 -5.81
CA VAL A 88 -5.01 -8.75 -5.24
C VAL A 88 -4.38 -9.07 -3.88
N THR A 89 -5.11 -9.80 -3.03
CA THR A 89 -4.60 -10.22 -1.72
C THR A 89 -3.37 -11.11 -1.86
N GLN A 90 -3.39 -12.05 -2.80
CA GLN A 90 -2.25 -12.93 -3.09
C GLN A 90 -1.05 -12.14 -3.63
N ASP A 91 -1.27 -11.28 -4.62
CA ASP A 91 -0.21 -10.46 -5.23
C ASP A 91 0.45 -9.53 -4.19
N LEU A 92 -0.35 -8.89 -3.32
CA LEU A 92 0.18 -8.03 -2.24
C LEU A 92 1.02 -8.82 -1.23
N LYS A 93 0.53 -9.98 -0.78
CA LYS A 93 1.27 -10.86 0.13
C LYS A 93 2.57 -11.36 -0.51
N ALA A 94 2.54 -11.74 -1.79
CA ALA A 94 3.72 -12.17 -2.53
C ALA A 94 4.75 -11.04 -2.70
N ALA A 95 4.29 -9.79 -2.80
CA ALA A 95 5.15 -8.61 -2.84
C ALA A 95 5.66 -8.17 -1.45
N GLY A 96 5.31 -8.88 -0.37
CA GLY A 96 5.75 -8.57 0.99
C GLY A 96 4.93 -7.51 1.71
N PHE A 97 3.81 -7.06 1.13
CA PHE A 97 2.92 -6.10 1.79
C PHE A 97 1.96 -6.78 2.77
N VAL A 98 1.74 -6.14 3.91
CA VAL A 98 0.74 -6.57 4.89
C VAL A 98 -0.55 -5.77 4.72
N ILE A 99 -1.66 -6.48 4.58
CA ILE A 99 -3.00 -5.89 4.47
C ILE A 99 -3.57 -5.66 5.87
N ASN A 100 -4.16 -4.49 6.07
CA ASN A 100 -4.92 -4.17 7.26
C ASN A 100 -6.33 -4.75 7.14
N GLU A 101 -6.52 -5.98 7.62
CA GLU A 101 -7.81 -6.68 7.51
C GLU A 101 -8.97 -5.95 8.20
N LYS A 102 -8.68 -5.19 9.27
CA LYS A 102 -9.71 -4.44 10.00
C LYS A 102 -10.22 -3.21 9.23
N LYS A 103 -9.33 -2.53 8.51
CA LYS A 103 -9.68 -1.34 7.71
C LYS A 103 -10.07 -1.68 6.27
N SER A 104 -9.72 -2.87 5.80
CA SER A 104 -9.98 -3.30 4.43
C SER A 104 -11.39 -3.84 4.26
N HIS A 105 -11.97 -3.58 3.09
CA HIS A 105 -13.17 -4.24 2.60
C HIS A 105 -12.75 -5.31 1.58
N LEU A 106 -12.55 -6.54 2.07
CA LEU A 106 -12.09 -7.71 1.30
C LEU A 106 -13.24 -8.58 0.74
N HIS A 107 -14.48 -8.16 0.98
CA HIS A 107 -15.67 -8.71 0.35
C HIS A 107 -16.30 -7.65 -0.55
N PRO A 108 -16.91 -8.04 -1.69
CA PRO A 108 -17.54 -7.06 -2.57
C PRO A 108 -18.65 -6.29 -1.86
N THR A 109 -18.60 -4.97 -1.94
CA THR A 109 -19.60 -4.04 -1.41
C THR A 109 -20.03 -3.07 -2.51
N ARG A 110 -21.23 -2.49 -2.37
CA ARG A 110 -21.76 -1.44 -3.22
C ARG A 110 -21.57 -0.03 -2.66
N LEU A 111 -21.16 0.05 -1.39
CA LEU A 111 -20.91 1.31 -0.69
C LEU A 111 -19.51 1.25 -0.09
N ILE A 112 -18.70 2.26 -0.39
CA ILE A 112 -17.34 2.42 0.16
C ILE A 112 -17.08 3.89 0.49
N HIS A 113 -16.40 4.13 1.61
CA HIS A 113 -15.79 5.42 1.87
C HIS A 113 -14.34 5.40 1.38
N PHE A 114 -13.98 6.33 0.50
CA PHE A 114 -12.63 6.44 -0.06
C PHE A 114 -12.22 7.91 -0.17
N LEU A 115 -11.12 8.28 0.50
CA LEU A 115 -10.56 9.64 0.50
C LEU A 115 -11.59 10.73 0.85
N GLY A 116 -12.47 10.45 1.81
CA GLY A 116 -13.51 11.38 2.26
C GLY A 116 -14.77 11.43 1.38
N LEU A 117 -14.85 10.59 0.34
CA LEU A 117 -16.03 10.44 -0.51
C LEU A 117 -16.75 9.14 -0.21
N GLU A 118 -18.08 9.15 -0.31
CA GLU A 118 -18.92 7.95 -0.33
C GLU A 118 -19.19 7.58 -1.80
N LEU A 119 -18.89 6.33 -2.15
CA LEU A 119 -18.93 5.79 -3.52
C LEU A 119 -19.74 4.49 -3.58
#